data_AF-X0RUU9-F1
#
_entry.id   AF-X0RUU9-F1
#
_cell.length_a   1.000
_cell.length_b   1.000
_cell.length_c   1.000
_cell.angle_alpha   90.00
_cell.angle_beta   90.00
_cell.angle_gamma   90.00
#
_symmetry.space_group_name_H-M   'P 1'
#
loop_
_entity.id
_entity.type
_entity.pdbx_description
1 polymer ?
#
loop_
_entity_poly.entity_id
_entity_poly.type
_entity_poly.pdbx_seq_one_letter_code
_entity_poly.pdbx_strand_id
1 'polypeptide(L)'
;MQPKRWRPNLPFRDYRFEYEDTIPAMAATIGKVVMVGAIAATFAGPLGLGDAFVLENVRYELLIVSFFIILFSGFLLPTANLAGTHGPLIPLIPIVVAAGGHPMAFGLLIGAFGLLLAISKGGSLLANLTSKGVCGGLLIYLGFIGTTSQVKNLFAWAEGIGMSHIAFFIILATILLYALLEHWQKRWLAVPLSCVLGGGLAFALGAPFEFKTAPGLPNMNPMYWWGENTGWMLGLPTIESFIVVLPFAILAVAMWSPDFLGHQVFQKNQLS
;
A
#
# COMPACT_ATOMS: atom_id res chain seq x y z
N MET A 1 -11.93 9.17 -26.38
CA MET A 1 -10.76 10.08 -26.46
C MET A 1 -9.49 9.23 -26.47
N GLN A 2 -8.40 9.70 -27.08
CA GLN A 2 -7.15 8.95 -27.16
C GLN A 2 -6.03 9.75 -26.47
N PRO A 3 -5.78 9.52 -25.17
CA PRO A 3 -4.68 10.17 -24.47
C PRO A 3 -3.34 9.79 -25.11
N LYS A 4 -2.46 10.78 -25.24
CA LYS A 4 -1.15 10.61 -25.88
C LYS A 4 -0.18 10.01 -24.87
N ARG A 5 0.60 9.00 -25.27
CA ARG A 5 1.62 8.39 -24.40
C ARG A 5 2.89 9.26 -24.37
N TRP A 6 3.42 9.53 -23.18
CA TRP A 6 4.65 10.31 -22.95
C TRP A 6 4.60 11.73 -23.56
N ARG A 7 3.42 12.37 -23.50
CA ARG A 7 3.21 13.73 -23.99
C ARG A 7 2.27 14.48 -23.05
N PRO A 8 2.34 15.83 -23.00
CA PRO A 8 1.36 16.63 -22.27
C PRO A 8 -0.08 16.31 -22.67
N ASN A 9 -0.87 15.84 -21.71
CA ASN A 9 -2.32 15.70 -21.79
C ASN A 9 -2.97 16.65 -20.79
N LEU A 10 -4.01 17.36 -21.24
CA LEU A 10 -4.77 18.25 -20.37
C LEU A 10 -6.11 17.61 -19.99
N PRO A 11 -6.48 17.64 -18.69
CA PRO A 11 -7.81 17.23 -18.27
C PRO A 11 -8.87 18.08 -18.98
N PHE A 12 -10.03 17.47 -19.25
CA PHE A 12 -11.17 18.02 -20.00
C PHE A 12 -10.96 18.23 -21.51
N ARG A 13 -9.70 18.22 -22.00
CA ARG A 13 -9.39 18.27 -23.44
C ARG A 13 -9.03 16.90 -24.00
N ASP A 14 -8.04 16.25 -23.39
CA ASP A 14 -7.46 15.00 -23.89
C ASP A 14 -8.08 13.76 -23.20
N TYR A 15 -8.71 13.95 -22.04
CA TYR A 15 -9.54 12.97 -21.32
C TYR A 15 -10.56 13.70 -20.41
N ARG A 16 -11.61 13.01 -19.94
CA ARG A 16 -12.63 13.58 -19.05
C ARG A 16 -12.76 12.73 -17.78
N PHE A 17 -13.29 13.34 -16.72
CA PHE A 17 -13.69 12.66 -15.51
C PHE A 17 -15.17 12.32 -15.58
N GLU A 18 -15.50 11.10 -15.20
CA GLU A 18 -16.86 10.61 -15.00
C GLU A 18 -17.17 10.60 -13.50
N TYR A 19 -18.45 10.70 -13.12
CA TYR A 19 -18.81 10.65 -11.69
C TYR A 19 -18.45 9.30 -11.09
N GLU A 20 -18.53 8.27 -11.90
CA GLU A 20 -18.15 6.90 -11.63
C GLU A 20 -16.67 6.79 -11.24
N ASP A 21 -15.79 7.70 -11.69
CA ASP A 21 -14.36 7.70 -11.35
C ASP A 21 -14.09 8.07 -9.89
N THR A 22 -15.04 8.72 -9.21
CA THR A 22 -14.88 9.12 -7.80
C THR A 22 -14.78 7.92 -6.85
N ILE A 23 -15.44 6.81 -7.21
CA ILE A 23 -15.50 5.62 -6.37
C ILE A 23 -14.20 4.80 -6.44
N PRO A 24 -13.65 4.45 -7.62
CA PRO A 24 -12.32 3.84 -7.69
C PRO A 24 -11.23 4.78 -7.18
N ALA A 25 -11.37 6.10 -7.32
CA ALA A 25 -10.44 7.06 -6.72
C ALA A 25 -10.46 6.97 -5.18
N MET A 26 -11.65 6.99 -4.56
CA MET A 26 -11.79 6.84 -3.11
C MET A 26 -11.28 5.47 -2.62
N ALA A 27 -11.61 4.39 -3.33
CA ALA A 27 -11.12 3.05 -3.01
C ALA A 27 -9.59 2.98 -3.08
N ALA A 28 -8.99 3.60 -4.09
CA ALA A 28 -7.53 3.69 -4.22
C ALA A 28 -6.89 4.50 -3.09
N THR A 29 -7.50 5.62 -2.67
CA THR A 29 -7.03 6.40 -1.52
C THR A 29 -7.07 5.58 -0.23
N ILE A 30 -8.19 4.92 0.07
CA ILE A 30 -8.31 4.05 1.26
C ILE A 30 -7.26 2.94 1.21
N GLY A 31 -7.16 2.24 0.07
CA GLY A 31 -6.21 1.16 -0.11
C GLY A 31 -4.76 1.62 0.08
N LYS A 32 -4.40 2.80 -0.43
CA LYS A 32 -3.06 3.37 -0.25
C LYS A 32 -2.77 3.69 1.22
N VAL A 33 -3.69 4.35 1.92
CA VAL A 33 -3.54 4.67 3.35
C VAL A 33 -3.32 3.40 4.17
N VAL A 34 -4.15 2.38 3.98
CA VAL A 34 -4.08 1.13 4.74
C VAL A 34 -2.79 0.36 4.42
N MET A 35 -2.40 0.29 3.14
CA MET A 35 -1.20 -0.45 2.73
C MET A 35 0.09 0.20 3.26
N VAL A 36 0.17 1.54 3.22
CA VAL A 36 1.32 2.28 3.76
C VAL A 36 1.37 2.16 5.27
N GLY A 37 0.21 2.29 5.94
CA GLY A 37 0.09 2.08 7.37
C GLY A 37 0.56 0.68 7.78
N ALA A 38 0.18 -0.35 7.05
CA ALA A 38 0.60 -1.72 7.31
C ALA A 38 2.13 -1.90 7.15
N ILE A 39 2.71 -1.39 6.06
CA ILE A 39 4.17 -1.42 5.85
C ILE A 39 4.90 -0.69 6.98
N ALA A 40 4.48 0.54 7.30
CA ALA A 40 5.12 1.32 8.35
C ALA A 40 4.96 0.65 9.72
N ALA A 41 3.81 0.05 10.04
CA ALA A 41 3.60 -0.70 11.27
C ALA A 41 4.50 -1.94 11.35
N THR A 42 4.72 -2.65 10.24
CA THR A 42 5.65 -3.80 10.21
C THR A 42 7.11 -3.41 10.41
N PHE A 43 7.51 -2.18 10.05
CA PHE A 43 8.81 -1.63 10.44
C PHE A 43 8.83 -1.18 11.90
N ALA A 44 7.75 -0.54 12.35
CA ALA A 44 7.67 0.08 13.67
C ALA A 44 7.84 -0.92 14.80
N GLY A 45 7.16 -2.07 14.72
CA GLY A 45 7.20 -3.09 15.78
C GLY A 45 8.64 -3.56 16.11
N PRO A 46 9.39 -4.13 15.16
CA PRO A 46 10.76 -4.60 15.40
C PRO A 46 11.76 -3.47 15.70
N LEU A 47 11.54 -2.25 15.20
CA LEU A 47 12.39 -1.09 15.46
C LEU A 47 12.03 -0.35 16.76
N GLY A 48 10.99 -0.77 17.48
CA GLY A 48 10.52 -0.11 18.70
C GLY A 48 9.97 1.31 18.47
N LEU A 49 9.46 1.59 17.27
CA LEU A 49 8.91 2.91 16.92
C LEU A 49 7.42 2.98 17.28
N GLY A 50 6.97 4.14 17.76
CA GLY A 50 5.57 4.36 18.14
C GLY A 50 4.65 4.69 16.95
N ASP A 51 3.35 4.82 17.23
CA ASP A 51 2.30 5.11 16.23
C ASP A 51 2.55 6.38 15.41
N ALA A 52 3.28 7.36 15.98
CA ALA A 52 3.68 8.57 15.27
C ALA A 52 4.51 8.26 14.02
N PHE A 53 5.36 7.23 14.05
CA PHE A 53 6.11 6.78 12.86
C PHE A 53 5.16 6.37 11.73
N VAL A 54 4.15 5.56 12.05
CA VAL A 54 3.18 5.06 11.08
C VAL A 54 2.39 6.22 10.48
N LEU A 55 1.88 7.12 11.31
CA LEU A 55 1.06 8.26 10.90
C LEU A 55 1.83 9.21 9.98
N GLU A 56 3.07 9.56 10.33
CA GLU A 56 3.87 10.49 9.55
C GLU A 56 4.30 9.87 8.21
N ASN A 57 4.64 8.58 8.17
CA ASN A 57 4.92 7.89 6.91
C ASN A 57 3.69 7.85 5.99
N VAL A 58 2.48 7.62 6.53
CA VAL A 58 1.24 7.69 5.74
C VAL A 58 1.05 9.09 5.16
N ARG A 59 1.25 10.16 5.95
CA ARG A 59 1.14 11.55 5.48
C ARG A 59 2.12 11.85 4.35
N TYR A 60 3.38 11.47 4.53
CA TYR A 60 4.41 11.66 3.52
C TYR A 60 4.09 10.94 2.22
N GLU A 61 3.70 9.68 2.31
CA GLU A 61 3.40 8.90 1.13
C GLU A 61 2.21 9.50 0.37
N LEU A 62 1.16 9.96 1.06
CA LEU A 62 0.03 10.61 0.40
C LEU A 62 0.46 11.86 -0.37
N LEU A 63 1.34 12.68 0.19
CA LEU A 63 1.87 13.88 -0.49
C LEU A 63 2.73 13.50 -1.70
N ILE A 64 3.71 12.62 -1.52
CA ILE A 64 4.66 12.23 -2.57
C ILE A 64 3.92 11.52 -3.71
N VAL A 65 3.02 10.60 -3.39
CA VAL A 65 2.26 9.84 -4.40
C VAL A 65 1.26 10.72 -5.11
N SER A 66 0.61 11.68 -4.44
CA SER A 66 -0.26 12.64 -5.12
C SER A 66 0.49 13.45 -6.18
N PHE A 67 1.71 13.90 -5.88
CA PHE A 67 2.57 14.60 -6.83
C PHE A 67 2.89 13.73 -8.05
N PHE A 68 3.33 12.49 -7.82
CA PHE A 68 3.66 11.57 -8.91
C PHE A 68 2.44 11.13 -9.72
N ILE A 69 1.27 10.96 -9.10
CA ILE A 69 0.01 10.66 -9.81
C ILE A 69 -0.35 11.84 -10.72
N ILE A 70 -0.29 13.08 -10.24
CA ILE A 70 -0.60 14.26 -11.08
C ILE A 70 0.39 14.37 -12.24
N LEU A 71 1.68 14.20 -11.96
CA LEU A 71 2.73 14.32 -12.97
C LEU A 71 2.67 13.21 -14.03
N PHE A 72 2.65 11.95 -13.60
CA PHE A 72 2.71 10.82 -14.52
C PHE A 72 1.33 10.44 -15.04
N SER A 73 0.36 10.18 -14.17
CA SER A 73 -0.97 9.74 -14.59
C SER A 73 -1.85 10.91 -15.02
N GLY A 74 -1.76 12.08 -14.39
CA GLY A 74 -2.56 13.25 -14.79
C GLY A 74 -2.08 13.90 -16.09
N PHE A 75 -0.76 14.00 -16.28
CA PHE A 75 -0.19 14.81 -17.37
C PHE A 75 0.50 13.99 -18.47
N LEU A 76 1.43 13.09 -18.13
CA LEU A 76 2.30 12.43 -19.14
C LEU A 76 1.70 11.16 -19.76
N LEU A 77 1.02 10.34 -18.96
CA LEU A 77 0.54 8.99 -19.28
C LEU A 77 -0.80 8.70 -18.55
N PRO A 78 -1.93 9.23 -19.03
CA PRO A 78 -3.26 8.97 -18.45
C PRO A 78 -3.70 7.52 -18.36
N THR A 79 -3.06 6.62 -19.10
CA THR A 79 -3.34 5.18 -19.06
C THR A 79 -2.41 4.42 -18.10
N ALA A 80 -1.53 5.10 -17.36
CA ALA A 80 -0.64 4.45 -16.41
C ALA A 80 -1.40 4.06 -15.13
N ASN A 81 -1.09 2.89 -14.59
CA ASN A 81 -1.53 2.51 -13.25
C ASN A 81 -0.93 3.47 -12.22
N LEU A 82 -1.65 3.65 -11.10
CA LEU A 82 -1.21 4.48 -9.99
C LEU A 82 0.06 3.91 -9.35
N ALA A 83 0.94 4.78 -8.87
CA ALA A 83 2.13 4.38 -8.12
C ALA A 83 1.73 3.71 -6.79
N GLY A 84 1.91 2.39 -6.71
CA GLY A 84 1.48 1.56 -5.59
C GLY A 84 2.59 1.28 -4.58
N THR A 85 2.19 1.00 -3.34
CA THR A 85 3.06 0.33 -2.35
C THR A 85 3.00 -1.18 -2.58
N HIS A 86 4.15 -1.82 -2.61
CA HIS A 86 4.24 -3.25 -2.89
C HIS A 86 3.87 -4.08 -1.65
N GLY A 87 2.60 -4.48 -1.56
CA GLY A 87 2.05 -5.29 -0.46
C GLY A 87 2.78 -6.62 -0.20
N PRO A 88 3.33 -7.32 -1.20
CA PRO A 88 4.16 -8.51 -1.00
C PRO A 88 5.42 -8.30 -0.16
N LEU A 89 5.82 -7.05 0.12
CA LEU A 89 6.94 -6.76 1.02
C LEU A 89 6.57 -6.86 2.49
N ILE A 90 5.29 -6.72 2.85
CA ILE A 90 4.84 -6.72 4.26
C ILE A 90 5.40 -7.92 5.03
N PRO A 91 5.33 -9.16 4.53
CA PRO A 91 5.87 -10.33 5.24
C PRO A 91 7.40 -10.36 5.31
N LEU A 92 8.11 -9.66 4.43
CA LEU A 92 9.58 -9.65 4.36
C LEU A 92 10.20 -8.64 5.34
N ILE A 93 9.49 -7.55 5.65
CA ILE A 93 10.00 -6.45 6.48
C ILE A 93 10.56 -6.92 7.83
N PRO A 94 9.88 -7.81 8.61
CA PRO A 94 10.44 -8.28 9.88
C PRO A 94 11.80 -8.97 9.72
N ILE A 95 12.01 -9.70 8.62
CA ILE A 95 13.28 -10.36 8.33
C ILE A 95 14.35 -9.34 7.93
N VAL A 96 13.99 -8.33 7.15
CA VAL A 96 14.89 -7.22 6.78
C VAL A 96 15.38 -6.49 8.03
N VAL A 97 14.47 -6.15 8.94
CA VAL A 97 14.84 -5.46 10.19
C VAL A 97 15.69 -6.37 11.09
N ALA A 98 15.33 -7.66 11.22
CA ALA A 98 16.12 -8.62 11.99
C ALA A 98 17.55 -8.79 11.44
N ALA A 99 17.76 -8.60 10.14
CA ALA A 99 19.08 -8.60 9.52
C ALA A 99 19.89 -7.31 9.78
N GLY A 100 19.32 -6.31 10.47
CA GLY A 100 19.92 -4.98 10.66
C GLY A 100 19.59 -3.99 9.53
N GLY A 101 18.53 -4.25 8.78
CA GLY A 101 18.16 -3.46 7.61
C GLY A 101 17.58 -2.09 7.97
N HIS A 102 18.24 -1.03 7.50
CA HIS A 102 17.77 0.35 7.69
C HIS A 102 16.68 0.72 6.66
N PRO A 103 15.50 1.24 7.08
CA PRO A 103 14.39 1.50 6.16
C PRO A 103 14.73 2.50 5.04
N MET A 104 15.51 3.55 5.33
CA MET A 104 15.95 4.50 4.29
C MET A 104 16.84 3.84 3.24
N ALA A 105 17.82 3.03 3.66
CA ALA A 105 18.75 2.38 2.74
C ALA A 105 17.99 1.41 1.83
N PHE A 106 17.03 0.69 2.41
CA PHE A 106 16.17 -0.23 1.68
C PHE A 106 15.32 0.51 0.63
N GLY A 107 14.64 1.60 1.01
CA GLY A 107 13.84 2.41 0.09
C GLY A 107 14.66 3.03 -1.05
N LEU A 108 15.83 3.58 -0.74
CA LEU A 108 16.73 4.18 -1.74
C LEU A 108 17.25 3.14 -2.73
N LEU A 109 17.63 1.94 -2.27
CA LEU A 109 18.07 0.87 -3.16
C LEU A 109 16.94 0.33 -4.04
N ILE A 110 15.73 0.16 -3.50
CA ILE A 110 14.57 -0.21 -4.30
C ILE A 110 14.33 0.86 -5.39
N GLY A 111 14.40 2.15 -5.04
CA GLY A 111 14.27 3.24 -6.00
C GLY A 111 15.34 3.19 -7.10
N ALA A 112 16.60 3.00 -6.72
CA ALA A 112 17.73 2.90 -7.65
C ALA A 112 17.60 1.69 -8.58
N PHE A 113 17.37 0.49 -8.03
CA PHE A 113 17.19 -0.73 -8.83
C PHE A 113 15.92 -0.68 -9.68
N GLY A 114 14.84 -0.08 -9.18
CA GLY A 114 13.63 0.16 -9.95
C GLY A 114 13.88 1.06 -11.16
N LEU A 115 14.65 2.13 -10.99
CA LEU A 115 15.03 3.02 -12.09
C LEU A 115 15.96 2.33 -13.09
N LEU A 116 16.95 1.56 -12.63
CA LEU A 116 17.80 0.74 -13.50
C LEU A 116 16.97 -0.28 -14.30
N LEU A 117 15.99 -0.92 -13.67
CA LEU A 117 15.10 -1.88 -14.31
C LEU A 117 14.18 -1.22 -15.34
N ALA A 118 13.71 0.01 -15.07
CA ALA A 118 12.94 0.80 -16.02
C ALA A 118 13.76 1.19 -17.26
N ILE A 119 15.01 1.65 -17.07
CA ILE A 119 15.91 2.04 -18.17
C ILE A 119 16.32 0.83 -19.01
N SER A 120 16.65 -0.30 -18.37
CA SER A 120 17.08 -1.53 -19.05
C SER A 120 15.93 -2.30 -19.71
N LYS A 121 14.67 -1.85 -19.57
CA LYS A 121 13.46 -2.59 -19.96
C LYS A 121 13.34 -3.96 -19.28
N GLY A 122 14.08 -4.20 -18.19
CA GLY A 122 14.15 -5.48 -17.49
C GLY A 122 12.79 -5.95 -16.96
N GLY A 123 11.88 -5.04 -16.60
CA GLY A 123 10.54 -5.40 -16.13
C GLY A 123 9.70 -6.15 -17.17
N SER A 124 9.86 -5.80 -18.46
CA SER A 124 9.17 -6.52 -19.54
C SER A 124 9.69 -7.94 -19.72
N LEU A 125 11.01 -8.13 -19.55
CA LEU A 125 11.65 -9.44 -19.58
C LEU A 125 11.20 -10.31 -18.40
N LEU A 126 11.23 -9.76 -17.18
CA LEU A 126 10.80 -10.48 -15.98
C LEU A 126 9.32 -10.86 -16.02
N ALA A 127 8.45 -9.99 -16.54
CA ALA A 127 7.04 -10.31 -16.75
C ALA A 127 6.84 -11.47 -17.74
N ASN A 128 7.62 -11.51 -18.83
CA ASN A 128 7.57 -12.60 -19.80
C ASN A 128 8.13 -13.92 -19.26
N LEU A 129 9.13 -13.86 -18.38
CA LEU A 129 9.69 -15.04 -17.70
C LEU A 129 8.80 -15.57 -16.58
N THR A 130 7.91 -14.73 -16.04
CA THR A 130 6.97 -15.13 -14.99
C THR A 130 5.82 -15.93 -15.60
N SER A 131 5.78 -17.23 -15.33
CA SER A 131 4.69 -18.08 -15.82
C SER A 131 3.36 -17.73 -15.16
N LYS A 132 2.24 -18.01 -15.86
CA LYS A 132 0.89 -17.86 -15.31
C LYS A 132 0.71 -18.65 -14.00
N GLY A 133 1.38 -19.80 -13.88
CA GLY A 133 1.36 -20.63 -12.67
C GLY A 133 2.04 -19.95 -11.48
N VAL A 134 3.20 -19.32 -11.69
CA VAL A 134 3.91 -18.57 -10.62
C VAL A 134 3.08 -17.36 -10.19
N CYS A 135 2.49 -16.62 -11.13
CA CYS A 135 1.60 -15.50 -10.81
C CYS A 135 0.39 -15.97 -9.98
N GLY A 136 -0.31 -17.02 -10.42
CA GLY A 136 -1.47 -17.57 -9.71
C GLY A 136 -1.13 -18.08 -8.31
N GLY A 137 -0.02 -18.84 -8.17
CA GLY A 137 0.45 -19.33 -6.87
C GLY A 137 0.82 -18.20 -5.92
N LEU A 138 1.51 -17.17 -6.43
CA LEU A 138 1.88 -16.00 -5.63
C LEU A 138 0.63 -15.22 -5.19
N LEU A 139 -0.36 -15.02 -6.06
CA LEU A 139 -1.61 -14.36 -5.71
C LEU A 139 -2.37 -15.07 -4.58
N ILE A 140 -2.46 -16.40 -4.65
CA ILE A 140 -3.12 -17.20 -3.60
C ILE A 140 -2.35 -17.08 -2.29
N TYR A 141 -1.02 -17.23 -2.33
CA TYR A 141 -0.17 -17.09 -1.16
C TYR A 141 -0.31 -15.71 -0.52
N LEU A 142 -0.19 -14.64 -1.31
CA LEU A 142 -0.31 -13.26 -0.83
C LEU A 142 -1.71 -12.95 -0.31
N GLY A 143 -2.76 -13.42 -0.99
CA GLY A 143 -4.13 -13.25 -0.53
C GLY A 143 -4.37 -13.95 0.81
N PHE A 144 -3.84 -15.16 0.98
CA PHE A 144 -3.95 -15.91 2.23
C PHE A 144 -3.15 -15.27 3.38
N ILE A 145 -1.87 -14.96 3.15
CA ILE A 145 -1.01 -14.31 4.17
C ILE A 145 -1.54 -12.91 4.52
N GLY A 146 -1.99 -12.15 3.53
CA GLY A 146 -2.61 -10.85 3.75
C GLY A 146 -3.87 -10.96 4.62
N THR A 147 -4.80 -11.84 4.25
CA THR A 147 -6.05 -12.03 5.00
C THR A 147 -5.81 -12.49 6.43
N THR A 148 -4.96 -13.50 6.61
CA THR A 148 -4.61 -14.02 7.95
C THR A 148 -3.94 -12.96 8.83
N SER A 149 -3.03 -12.17 8.26
CA SER A 149 -2.41 -11.04 8.96
C SER A 149 -3.42 -9.98 9.39
N GLN A 150 -4.33 -9.57 8.51
CA GLN A 150 -5.33 -8.56 8.83
C GLN A 150 -6.36 -9.05 9.87
N VAL A 151 -6.78 -10.31 9.78
CA VAL A 151 -7.65 -10.92 10.79
C VAL A 151 -6.96 -10.91 12.16
N LYS A 152 -5.68 -11.33 12.23
CA LYS A 152 -4.92 -11.29 13.48
C LYS A 152 -4.81 -9.87 14.05
N ASN A 153 -4.55 -8.87 13.21
CA ASN A 153 -4.47 -7.47 13.64
C ASN A 153 -5.82 -6.95 14.16
N LEU A 154 -6.93 -7.32 13.51
CA LEU A 154 -8.27 -6.92 13.95
C LEU A 154 -8.63 -7.52 15.32
N PHE A 155 -8.33 -8.79 15.53
CA PHE A 155 -8.53 -9.43 16.84
C PHE A 155 -7.62 -8.83 17.91
N ALA A 156 -6.34 -8.60 17.61
CA ALA A 156 -5.41 -7.95 18.54
C ALA A 156 -5.86 -6.54 18.94
N TRP A 157 -6.38 -5.75 17.98
CA TRP A 157 -6.98 -4.45 18.26
C TRP A 157 -8.22 -4.57 19.15
N ALA A 158 -9.14 -5.49 18.84
CA ALA A 158 -10.37 -5.69 19.60
C ALA A 158 -10.09 -6.19 21.03
N GLU A 159 -9.10 -7.04 21.22
CA GLU A 159 -8.62 -7.47 22.54
C GLU A 159 -7.96 -6.31 23.30
N GLY A 160 -7.18 -5.47 22.62
CA GLY A 160 -6.53 -4.30 23.21
C GLY A 160 -7.51 -3.28 23.79
N ILE A 161 -8.73 -3.19 23.23
CA ILE A 161 -9.83 -2.36 23.78
C ILE A 161 -10.76 -3.13 24.74
N GLY A 162 -10.48 -4.41 25.03
CA GLY A 162 -11.31 -5.25 25.90
C GLY A 162 -12.66 -5.68 25.29
N MET A 163 -12.82 -5.59 23.96
CA MET A 163 -14.07 -5.85 23.24
C MET A 163 -13.88 -6.86 22.09
N SER A 164 -13.30 -8.02 22.37
CA SER A 164 -12.92 -9.04 21.36
C SER A 164 -14.08 -9.48 20.44
N HIS A 165 -15.32 -9.39 20.92
CA HIS A 165 -16.52 -9.70 20.14
C HIS A 165 -16.72 -8.77 18.93
N ILE A 166 -16.23 -7.53 18.97
CA ILE A 166 -16.35 -6.56 17.86
C ILE A 166 -15.66 -7.10 16.60
N ALA A 167 -14.47 -7.69 16.73
CA ALA A 167 -13.74 -8.26 15.59
C ALA A 167 -14.56 -9.33 14.87
N PHE A 168 -15.21 -10.22 15.63
CA PHE A 168 -16.07 -11.27 15.07
C PHE A 168 -17.24 -10.70 14.27
N PHE A 169 -17.96 -9.72 14.83
CA PHE A 169 -19.11 -9.09 14.15
C PHE A 169 -18.69 -8.32 12.90
N ILE A 170 -17.55 -7.62 12.93
CA ILE A 170 -16.99 -6.93 11.75
C ILE A 170 -16.67 -7.92 10.64
N ILE A 171 -15.99 -9.04 10.95
CA ILE A 171 -15.65 -10.06 9.95
C ILE A 171 -16.93 -10.65 9.35
N LEU A 172 -17.89 -11.05 10.18
CA LEU A 172 -19.15 -11.63 9.73
C LEU A 172 -19.90 -10.67 8.80
N ALA A 173 -20.06 -9.41 9.22
CA ALA A 173 -20.76 -8.40 8.44
C ALA A 173 -20.03 -8.06 7.14
N THR A 174 -18.69 -8.07 7.13
CA THR A 174 -17.88 -7.86 5.92
C THR A 174 -18.05 -9.02 4.93
N ILE A 175 -18.08 -10.27 5.40
CA ILE A 175 -18.34 -11.45 4.56
C ILE A 175 -19.74 -11.37 3.93
N LEU A 176 -20.76 -11.04 4.74
CA LEU A 176 -22.13 -10.89 4.25
C LEU A 176 -22.24 -9.76 3.22
N LEU A 177 -21.62 -8.60 3.50
CA LEU A 177 -21.58 -7.48 2.56
C LEU A 177 -20.93 -7.89 1.24
N TYR A 178 -19.78 -8.56 1.28
CA TYR A 178 -19.09 -9.01 0.07
C TYR A 178 -19.95 -10.00 -0.73
N ALA A 179 -20.59 -10.97 -0.08
CA ALA A 179 -21.47 -11.94 -0.74
C ALA A 179 -22.67 -11.24 -1.42
N LEU A 180 -23.26 -10.23 -0.78
CA LEU A 180 -24.35 -9.43 -1.38
C LEU A 180 -23.87 -8.60 -2.57
N LEU A 181 -22.70 -7.97 -2.46
CA LEU A 181 -22.12 -7.19 -3.56
C LEU A 181 -21.73 -8.07 -4.75
N GLU A 182 -21.25 -9.28 -4.49
CA GLU A 182 -21.01 -10.30 -5.51
C GLU A 182 -22.31 -10.72 -6.19
N HIS A 183 -23.36 -11.00 -5.42
CA HIS A 183 -24.67 -11.33 -5.97
C HIS A 183 -25.23 -10.22 -6.86
N TRP A 184 -25.03 -8.95 -6.51
CA TRP A 184 -25.46 -7.79 -7.31
C TRP A 184 -24.48 -7.33 -8.38
N GLN A 185 -23.35 -8.02 -8.57
CA GLN A 185 -22.28 -7.63 -9.51
C GLN A 185 -21.72 -6.21 -9.26
N LYS A 186 -21.71 -5.76 -8.00
CA LYS A 186 -21.20 -4.44 -7.57
C LYS A 186 -19.94 -4.56 -6.72
N ARG A 187 -19.05 -5.50 -7.06
CA ARG A 187 -17.79 -5.76 -6.33
C ARG A 187 -16.87 -4.53 -6.24
N TRP A 188 -16.98 -3.61 -7.19
CA TRP A 188 -16.24 -2.35 -7.20
C TRP A 188 -16.58 -1.43 -5.99
N LEU A 189 -17.72 -1.64 -5.32
CA LEU A 189 -18.08 -0.95 -4.07
C LEU A 189 -17.53 -1.63 -2.80
N ALA A 190 -16.88 -2.79 -2.91
CA ALA A 190 -16.50 -3.60 -1.75
C ALA A 190 -15.59 -2.85 -0.79
N VAL A 191 -14.55 -2.17 -1.29
CA VAL A 191 -13.59 -1.43 -0.44
C VAL A 191 -14.26 -0.29 0.33
N PRO A 192 -14.93 0.69 -0.32
CA PRO A 192 -15.52 1.81 0.42
C PRO A 192 -16.65 1.39 1.36
N LEU A 193 -17.52 0.47 0.94
CA LEU A 193 -18.61 0.01 1.80
C LEU A 193 -18.12 -0.81 2.98
N SER A 194 -17.09 -1.64 2.81
CA SER A 194 -16.50 -2.39 3.93
C SER A 194 -15.84 -1.47 4.95
N CYS A 195 -15.21 -0.38 4.49
CA CYS A 195 -14.60 0.61 5.37
C CYS A 195 -15.66 1.33 6.22
N VAL A 196 -16.75 1.77 5.59
CA VAL A 196 -17.90 2.40 6.28
C VAL A 196 -18.57 1.42 7.23
N LEU A 197 -18.80 0.18 6.80
CA LEU A 197 -19.42 -0.86 7.62
C LEU A 197 -18.55 -1.21 8.83
N GLY A 198 -17.24 -1.41 8.64
CA GLY A 198 -16.32 -1.78 9.73
C GLY A 198 -16.21 -0.67 10.78
N GLY A 199 -15.97 0.56 10.35
CA GLY A 199 -15.90 1.71 11.25
C GLY A 199 -17.24 2.02 11.92
N GLY A 200 -18.34 1.99 11.16
CA GLY A 200 -19.68 2.25 11.66
C GLY A 200 -20.14 1.19 12.66
N LEU A 201 -19.88 -0.09 12.40
CA LEU A 201 -20.23 -1.18 13.31
C LEU A 201 -19.37 -1.15 14.58
N ALA A 202 -18.07 -0.89 14.46
CA ALA A 202 -17.21 -0.68 15.61
C ALA A 202 -17.72 0.46 16.50
N PHE A 203 -18.13 1.58 15.91
CA PHE A 203 -18.65 2.73 16.63
C PHE A 203 -19.99 2.41 17.31
N ALA A 204 -20.91 1.78 16.59
CA ALA A 204 -22.21 1.38 17.12
C ALA A 204 -22.11 0.36 18.27
N LEU A 205 -21.09 -0.51 18.25
CA LEU A 205 -20.81 -1.47 19.32
C LEU A 205 -20.05 -0.87 20.50
N GLY A 206 -19.70 0.42 20.46
CA GLY A 206 -19.12 1.15 21.59
C GLY A 206 -17.59 1.23 21.59
N ALA A 207 -16.92 0.97 20.46
CA ALA A 207 -15.47 1.14 20.39
C ALA A 207 -15.07 2.61 20.63
N PRO A 208 -14.00 2.88 21.40
CA PRO A 208 -13.57 4.24 21.71
C PRO A 208 -12.89 4.87 20.49
N PHE A 209 -13.62 5.69 19.74
CA PHE A 209 -13.05 6.52 18.68
C PHE A 209 -12.59 7.86 19.25
N GLU A 210 -11.29 7.98 19.50
CA GLU A 210 -10.65 9.25 19.82
C GLU A 210 -9.77 9.69 18.66
N PHE A 211 -10.12 10.81 18.03
CA PHE A 211 -9.23 11.46 17.08
C PHE A 211 -8.09 12.15 17.84
N LYS A 212 -7.00 11.41 18.06
CA LYS A 212 -5.82 11.92 18.79
C LYS A 212 -4.94 12.83 17.94
N THR A 213 -5.06 12.76 16.62
CA THR A 213 -4.22 13.51 15.67
C THR A 213 -4.99 14.61 14.96
N ALA A 214 -4.48 15.84 15.07
CA ALA A 214 -4.98 16.97 14.31
C ALA A 214 -4.61 16.85 12.81
N PRO A 215 -5.45 17.35 11.89
CA PRO A 215 -5.07 17.52 10.49
C PRO A 215 -3.82 18.41 10.37
N GLY A 216 -2.88 18.04 9.51
CA GLY A 216 -1.65 18.80 9.34
C GLY A 216 -0.70 18.16 8.34
N LEU A 217 0.30 18.95 7.93
CA LEU A 217 1.42 18.47 7.13
C LEU A 217 2.48 17.82 8.04
N PRO A 218 3.16 16.76 7.56
CA PRO A 218 4.28 16.20 8.30
C PRO A 218 5.43 17.21 8.35
N ASN A 219 6.33 17.07 9.34
CA ASN A 219 7.50 17.93 9.42
C ASN A 219 8.38 17.74 8.18
N MET A 220 8.42 18.71 7.26
CA MET A 220 9.05 18.54 5.94
C MET A 220 10.58 18.40 5.96
N ASN A 221 11.25 18.53 7.10
CA ASN A 221 12.70 18.38 7.18
C ASN A 221 13.11 16.90 7.33
N PRO A 222 13.75 16.28 6.31
CA PRO A 222 14.18 14.88 6.42
C PRO A 222 15.21 14.67 7.53
N MET A 223 16.08 15.65 7.77
CA MET A 223 17.13 15.55 8.79
C MET A 223 16.56 15.51 10.22
N TYR A 224 15.35 16.05 10.42
CA TYR A 224 14.66 15.91 11.70
C TYR A 224 14.27 14.45 11.97
N TRP A 225 13.78 13.72 10.96
CA TRP A 225 13.30 12.35 11.12
C TRP A 225 14.43 11.34 11.28
N TRP A 226 15.54 11.57 10.59
CA TRP A 226 16.72 10.70 10.60
C TRP A 226 17.86 11.21 11.50
N GLY A 227 17.55 12.13 12.41
CA GLY A 227 18.51 12.59 13.40
C GLY A 227 18.80 11.53 14.46
N GLU A 228 19.96 11.61 15.10
CA GLU A 228 20.33 10.69 16.20
C GLU A 228 19.50 10.91 17.46
N ASN A 229 19.06 12.17 17.69
CA ASN A 229 18.31 12.58 18.88
C ASN A 229 16.94 13.20 18.55
N THR A 230 16.49 13.10 17.29
CA THR A 230 15.23 13.72 16.83
C THR A 230 14.45 12.76 15.95
N GLY A 231 13.12 12.95 15.93
CA GLY A 231 12.24 12.19 15.04
C GLY A 231 12.21 10.70 15.38
N TRP A 232 12.66 9.85 14.44
CA TRP A 232 12.62 8.39 14.59
C TRP A 232 13.88 7.83 15.26
N MET A 233 14.91 8.66 15.47
CA MET A 233 16.15 8.27 16.18
C MET A 233 16.86 7.05 15.56
N LEU A 234 16.69 6.85 14.25
CA LEU A 234 17.33 5.77 13.48
C LEU A 234 18.71 6.18 12.92
N GLY A 235 19.02 7.48 12.92
CA GLY A 235 20.22 8.02 12.29
C GLY A 235 20.18 7.96 10.75
N LEU A 236 21.27 8.38 10.12
CA LEU A 236 21.47 8.22 8.68
C LEU A 236 22.02 6.81 8.38
N PRO A 237 21.66 6.20 7.24
CA PRO A 237 22.17 4.89 6.88
C PRO A 237 23.69 4.92 6.62
N THR A 238 24.40 3.92 7.10
CA THR A 238 25.82 3.69 6.78
C THR A 238 25.97 2.78 5.55
N ILE A 239 27.18 2.63 5.02
CA ILE A 239 27.46 1.70 3.91
C ILE A 239 27.05 0.27 4.27
N GLU A 240 27.25 -0.15 5.52
CA GLU A 240 26.83 -1.46 6.01
C GLU A 240 25.33 -1.65 5.89
N SER A 241 24.53 -0.61 6.21
CA SER A 241 23.07 -0.65 6.05
C SER A 241 22.67 -0.92 4.59
N PHE A 242 23.40 -0.36 3.62
CA PHE A 242 23.16 -0.62 2.19
C PHE A 242 23.53 -2.05 1.79
N ILE A 243 24.63 -2.60 2.32
CA ILE A 243 25.06 -3.97 2.04
C ILE A 243 24.04 -4.98 2.59
N VAL A 244 23.56 -4.78 3.81
CA VAL A 244 22.58 -5.66 4.47
C VAL A 244 21.27 -5.74 3.71
N VAL A 245 20.75 -4.59 3.26
CA VAL A 245 19.43 -4.53 2.59
C VAL A 245 19.50 -4.86 1.09
N LEU A 246 20.70 -4.94 0.51
CA LEU A 246 20.91 -5.21 -0.92
C LEU A 246 20.20 -6.47 -1.45
N PRO A 247 20.36 -7.68 -0.84
CA PRO A 247 19.67 -8.87 -1.35
C PRO A 247 18.15 -8.73 -1.28
N PHE A 248 17.64 -8.08 -0.24
CA PHE A 248 16.21 -7.84 -0.08
C PHE A 248 15.68 -6.83 -1.10
N ALA A 249 16.46 -5.79 -1.43
CA ALA A 249 16.08 -4.78 -2.42
C ALA A 249 16.02 -5.39 -3.83
N ILE A 250 16.95 -6.28 -4.17
CA ILE A 250 16.93 -7.03 -5.44
C ILE A 250 15.67 -7.91 -5.49
N LEU A 251 15.39 -8.65 -4.41
CA LEU A 251 14.19 -9.48 -4.33
C LEU A 251 12.91 -8.65 -4.47
N ALA A 252 12.83 -7.52 -3.77
CA ALA A 252 11.69 -6.61 -3.81
C ALA A 252 11.39 -6.12 -5.23
N VAL A 253 12.41 -5.72 -5.97
CA VAL A 253 12.26 -5.27 -7.37
C VAL A 253 11.91 -6.43 -8.31
N ALA A 254 12.45 -7.63 -8.08
CA ALA A 254 12.09 -8.81 -8.86
C ALA A 254 10.61 -9.23 -8.67
N MET A 255 10.05 -8.97 -7.49
CA MET A 255 8.65 -9.28 -7.17
C MET A 255 7.64 -8.32 -7.84
N TRP A 256 8.08 -7.20 -8.42
CA TRP A 256 7.20 -6.25 -9.12
C TRP A 256 6.51 -6.87 -10.35
N SER A 257 7.18 -7.75 -11.09
CA SER A 257 6.57 -8.38 -12.28
C SER A 257 5.41 -9.31 -11.94
N PRO A 258 5.55 -10.29 -11.02
CA PRO A 258 4.42 -11.09 -10.55
C PRO A 258 3.24 -10.27 -10.00
N ASP A 259 3.52 -9.19 -9.26
CA ASP A 259 2.51 -8.32 -8.66
C ASP A 259 1.76 -7.50 -9.71
N PHE A 260 2.49 -6.96 -10.70
CA PHE A 260 1.88 -6.32 -11.87
C PHE A 260 0.95 -7.26 -12.64
N LEU A 261 1.38 -8.51 -12.89
CA LEU A 261 0.55 -9.53 -13.53
C LEU A 261 -0.68 -9.86 -12.66
N GLY A 262 -0.50 -9.89 -11.35
CA GLY A 262 -1.58 -10.10 -10.40
C GLY A 262 -2.67 -9.02 -10.49
N HIS A 263 -2.26 -7.76 -10.46
CA HIS A 263 -3.17 -6.62 -10.62
C HIS A 263 -3.94 -6.67 -11.95
N GLN A 264 -3.30 -7.09 -13.05
CA GLN A 264 -4.00 -7.24 -14.33
C GLN A 264 -5.10 -8.30 -14.29
N VAL A 265 -4.89 -9.41 -13.57
CA VAL A 265 -5.92 -10.45 -13.41
C VAL A 265 -7.09 -9.92 -12.59
N PHE A 266 -6.82 -9.20 -11.49
CA PHE A 266 -7.88 -8.58 -10.67
C PHE A 266 -8.68 -7.52 -11.43
N GLN A 267 -8.02 -6.64 -12.19
CA GLN A 267 -8.68 -5.62 -13.00
C GLN A 267 -9.62 -6.24 -14.04
N LYS A 268 -9.21 -7.36 -14.67
CA LYS A 268 -10.07 -8.09 -15.63
C LYS A 268 -11.31 -8.69 -14.98
N ASN A 269 -11.19 -9.20 -13.75
CA ASN A 269 -12.29 -9.88 -13.04
C ASN A 269 -13.26 -8.91 -12.32
N GLN A 270 -12.89 -7.65 -12.14
CA GLN A 270 -13.77 -6.62 -11.55
C GLN A 270 -14.62 -5.87 -12.59
N LEU A 271 -14.21 -5.92 -13.86
CA LEU A 271 -14.91 -5.28 -14.99
C LEU A 271 -15.82 -6.25 -15.78
N SER A 272 -15.81 -7.53 -15.40
CA SER A 272 -16.69 -8.61 -15.93
C SER A 272 -17.88 -8.82 -15.03
#